data_AF-A0A2W6T592-F1
#
_entry.id   AF-A0A2W6T592-F1
#
_cell.length_a   1.000
_cell.length_b   1.000
_cell.length_c   1.000
_cell.angle_alpha   90.00
_cell.angle_beta   90.00
_cell.angle_gamma   90.00
#
_symmetry.space_group_name_H-M   'P 1'
#
loop_
_entity.id
_entity.type
_entity.pdbx_description
1 polymer ?
#
loop_
_entity_poly.entity_id
_entity_poly.type
_entity_poly.pdbx_seq_one_letter_code
_entity_poly.pdbx_strand_id
1 'polypeptide(L)' 'MKPYVAEIHEAEGSDGSFRIVISNGRIQLADLRAPSRSDAERISAELMRRFHEIERNWPWMRG' A
#
# COMPACT_ATOMS: atom_id res chain seq x y z
N MET A 1 -3.81 16.49 13.23
CA MET A 1 -4.44 15.61 12.23
C MET A 1 -4.45 14.22 12.84
N LYS A 2 -4.77 13.14 12.14
CA LYS A 2 -4.27 11.81 12.55
C LYS A 2 -3.15 11.47 11.56
N PRO A 3 -2.15 10.65 11.93
CA PRO A 3 -1.07 10.28 11.03
C PRO A 3 -1.67 9.70 9.75
N TYR A 4 -1.10 10.03 8.60
CA TYR A 4 -1.45 9.38 7.34
C TYR A 4 -0.95 7.93 7.38
N VAL A 5 -1.77 7.01 7.90
CA VAL A 5 -1.47 5.58 7.84
C VAL A 5 -2.09 5.03 6.57
N ALA A 6 -1.27 4.84 5.55
CA ALA A 6 -1.67 4.07 4.38
C ALA A 6 -1.64 2.58 4.73
N GLU A 7 -2.78 1.92 4.65
CA GLU A 7 -2.92 0.47 4.80
C GLU A 7 -2.85 -0.19 3.42
N ILE A 8 -2.05 -1.26 3.31
CA ILE A 8 -1.91 -2.05 2.09
C ILE A 8 -2.57 -3.41 2.32
N HIS A 9 -3.55 -3.73 1.48
CA HIS A 9 -4.30 -4.99 1.52
C HIS A 9 -4.05 -5.75 0.22
N GLU A 10 -3.65 -7.01 0.32
CA GLU A 10 -3.43 -7.89 -0.82
C GLU A 10 -4.52 -8.95 -0.91
N ALA A 11 -5.05 -9.17 -2.12
CA ALA A 11 -6.03 -10.21 -2.37
C ALA A 11 -5.80 -10.89 -3.73
N GLU A 12 -5.92 -12.20 -3.77
CA GLU A 12 -5.93 -12.95 -5.02
C GLU A 12 -7.33 -12.87 -5.66
N GLY A 13 -7.38 -12.44 -6.92
CA GLY A 13 -8.57 -12.43 -7.74
C GLY A 13 -8.86 -13.81 -8.33
N SER A 14 -10.11 -14.07 -8.66
CA SER A 14 -10.55 -15.35 -9.25
C SER A 14 -9.93 -15.64 -10.63
N ASP A 15 -9.33 -14.62 -11.26
CA ASP A 15 -8.60 -14.71 -12.52
C ASP A 15 -7.09 -15.00 -12.34
N GLY A 16 -6.64 -15.26 -11.11
CA GLY A 16 -5.24 -15.48 -10.76
C GLY A 16 -4.41 -14.19 -10.73
N SER A 17 -5.03 -13.02 -10.93
CA SER A 17 -4.38 -11.73 -10.72
C SER A 17 -4.35 -11.38 -9.23
N PHE A 18 -3.38 -10.58 -8.81
CA PHE A 18 -3.26 -10.13 -7.44
C PHE A 18 -3.61 -8.65 -7.35
N ARG A 19 -4.54 -8.29 -6.47
CA ARG A 19 -4.94 -6.91 -6.21
C ARG A 19 -4.22 -6.40 -4.99
N ILE A 20 -3.71 -5.18 -5.09
CA ILE A 20 -3.07 -4.44 -4.01
C ILE A 20 -3.88 -3.17 -3.83
N VAL A 21 -4.60 -3.08 -2.71
CA VAL A 21 -5.44 -1.94 -2.37
C VAL A 21 -4.73 -1.09 -1.35
N ILE A 22 -4.55 0.18 -1.66
CA ILE A 22 -4.01 1.17 -0.71
C ILE A 22 -5.17 1.99 -0.19
N SER A 23 -5.32 2.08 1.13
CA SER A 23 -6.39 2.84 1.76
C SER A 23 -5.90 3.68 2.94
N ASN A 24 -6.65 4.72 3.29
CA ASN A 24 -6.47 5.48 4.52
C ASN A 24 -7.77 5.43 5.31
N GLY A 25 -7.91 4.40 6.15
CA GLY A 25 -9.12 4.07 6.88
C GLY A 25 -10.28 3.69 5.94
N ARG A 26 -11.15 4.65 5.62
CA ARG A 26 -12.34 4.42 4.78
C ARG A 26 -12.17 4.84 3.32
N ILE A 27 -11.07 5.52 2.99
CA ILE A 27 -10.84 6.04 1.65
C ILE A 27 -9.87 5.12 0.93
N GLN A 28 -10.29 4.54 -0.19
CA GLN A 28 -9.38 3.88 -1.11
C GLN A 28 -8.57 4.94 -1.87
N LEU A 29 -7.25 4.84 -1.78
CA LEU A 29 -6.30 5.75 -2.44
C LEU A 29 -5.84 5.19 -3.79
N ALA A 30 -5.64 3.87 -3.88
CA ALA A 30 -5.21 3.20 -5.10
C ALA A 30 -5.70 1.75 -5.16
N ASP A 31 -5.79 1.23 -6.39
CA ASP A 31 -6.03 -0.19 -6.70
C ASP A 31 -5.02 -0.60 -7.77
N LEU A 32 -4.10 -1.50 -7.42
CA LEU A 32 -3.11 -1.99 -8.35
C LEU A 32 -3.38 -3.46 -8.64
N ARG A 33 -3.07 -3.89 -9.87
CA ARG A 33 -3.07 -5.30 -10.24
C ARG A 33 -1.65 -5.76 -10.54
N ALA A 34 -1.28 -6.88 -9.97
CA ALA A 34 -0.05 -7.59 -10.25
C ALA A 34 -0.39 -8.92 -10.96
N PRO A 35 0.40 -9.31 -11.97
CA PRO A 35 0.17 -10.54 -12.73
C PRO A 35 0.57 -11.80 -11.96
N SER A 36 1.30 -11.67 -10.86
CA SER A 36 1.76 -12.77 -10.03
C SER A 36 1.84 -12.38 -8.56
N ARG A 37 1.84 -13.39 -7.68
CA ARG A 37 2.02 -13.17 -6.23
C ARG A 37 3.35 -12.50 -5.91
N SER A 38 4.43 -12.95 -6.57
CA SER A 38 5.76 -12.38 -6.36
C SER A 38 5.85 -10.92 -6.80
N ASP A 39 5.15 -10.54 -7.88
CA ASP A 39 5.03 -9.14 -8.27
C ASP A 39 4.23 -8.34 -7.25
N ALA A 40 3.15 -8.92 -6.70
CA ALA A 40 2.35 -8.27 -5.67
C ALA A 40 3.17 -8.00 -4.41
N GLU A 41 3.86 -9.03 -3.89
CA GLU A 41 4.72 -8.93 -2.72
C GLU A 41 5.85 -7.90 -2.94
N ARG A 42 6.47 -7.88 -4.13
CA ARG A 42 7.51 -6.89 -4.47
C ARG A 42 6.96 -5.47 -4.48
N ILE A 43 5.78 -5.26 -5.07
CA ILE A 43 5.15 -3.93 -5.14
C ILE A 43 4.75 -3.46 -3.72
N SER A 44 4.12 -4.32 -2.93
CA SER A 44 3.76 -3.99 -1.54
C SER A 44 4.96 -3.66 -0.68
N ALA A 45 6.05 -4.44 -0.79
CA ALA A 45 7.29 -4.18 -0.06
C ALA A 45 7.91 -2.83 -0.44
N GLU A 46 7.96 -2.49 -1.73
CA GLU A 46 8.46 -1.19 -2.18
C GLU A 46 7.55 -0.04 -1.70
N LEU A 47 6.23 -0.20 -1.73
CA LEU A 47 5.29 0.78 -1.21
C LEU A 47 5.49 1.02 0.29
N MET A 48 5.57 -0.03 1.11
CA MET A 48 5.86 0.08 2.54
C MET A 48 7.19 0.81 2.79
N ARG A 49 8.23 0.46 2.02
CA ARG A 49 9.55 1.11 2.10
C ARG A 49 9.44 2.61 1.82
N ARG A 50 8.71 3.01 0.78
CA ARG A 50 8.48 4.42 0.43
C ARG A 50 7.66 5.16 1.49
N PHE A 51 6.63 4.54 2.05
CA PHE A 51 5.87 5.14 3.15
C PHE A 51 6.76 5.39 4.36
N HIS A 52 7.58 4.42 4.77
CA HIS A 52 8.54 4.61 5.86
C HIS A 52 9.60 5.68 5.57
N GLU A 53 10.09 5.78 4.32
CA GLU A 53 10.98 6.87 3.93
C GLU A 53 10.31 8.24 4.07
N ILE A 54 9.04 8.36 3.64
CA ILE A 54 8.27 9.60 3.75
C ILE A 54 8.03 9.93 5.23
N GLU A 55 7.60 8.97 6.05
CA GLU A 55 7.39 9.15 7.50
C GLU A 55 8.67 9.55 8.23
N ARG A 56 9.81 9.04 7.79
CA ARG A 56 11.13 9.37 8.36
C ARG A 56 11.56 10.78 7.98
N ASN A 57 11.37 11.16 6.73
CA ASN A 57 11.86 12.43 6.18
C ASN A 57 10.90 13.61 6.44
N TRP A 58 9.63 13.34 6.71
CA TRP A 58 8.61 14.35 6.99
C TRP A 58 7.88 14.05 8.31
N PRO A 59 8.55 14.23 9.46
CA PRO A 59 8.03 13.85 10.78
C PRO A 59 6.76 14.60 11.19
N TRP A 60 6.44 15.75 10.58
CA TRP A 60 5.20 16.48 10.80
C TRP A 60 3.95 15.76 10.25
N MET A 61 4.12 14.70 9.44
CA MET A 61 3.02 13.85 8.99
C MET A 61 2.59 12.78 10.02
N ARG A 62 3.30 12.64 11.16
CA ARG A 62 2.99 11.69 12.24
C ARG A 62 1.88 12.14 13.21
N GLY A 63 1.15 13.21 12.90
CA GLY A 63 0.22 13.86 13.82
C GLY A 63 -1.21 13.39 13.64
#